data_AF-A0A2P8D0W6-F1
#
_entry.id   AF-A0A2P8D0W6-F1
#
_cell.length_a   1.000
_cell.length_b   1.000
_cell.length_c   1.000
_cell.angle_alpha   90.00
_cell.angle_beta   90.00
_cell.angle_gamma   90.00
#
_symmetry.space_group_name_H-M   'P 1'
#
loop_
_entity.id
_entity.type
_entity.pdbx_description
1 polymer ?
#
loop_
_entity_poly.entity_id
_entity_poly.type
_entity_poly.pdbx_seq_one_letter_code
_entity_poly.pdbx_strand_id
1 'polypeptide(L)'
;MKEKNNRTKWVHVRLTEAEHLLIQKQFKSTTERQFSNYVRNIILKKPVYAGVVNQSLKDIMAELFEMRKDFNGIANNLNQVVHKLHTLDRHQEIKAWLLLFEIDKKSLQKSMEDMRVYINKTADKWLQS
;
A
#
# COMPACT_ATOMS: atom_id res chain seq x y z
N MET A 1 27.97 26.01 3.26
CA MET A 1 27.85 25.37 1.93
C MET A 1 27.77 23.87 2.15
N LYS A 2 26.69 23.18 1.75
CA LYS A 2 26.61 21.71 1.83
C LYS A 2 27.48 21.13 0.71
N GLU A 3 28.57 20.45 1.06
CA GLU A 3 29.41 19.75 0.10
C GLU A 3 28.55 18.76 -0.70
N LYS A 4 28.53 18.91 -2.03
CA LYS A 4 27.88 17.96 -2.94
C LYS A 4 28.71 16.68 -2.94
N ASN A 5 28.33 15.71 -2.12
CA ASN A 5 28.93 14.37 -2.07
C ASN A 5 28.48 13.51 -3.27
N ASN A 6 28.75 14.01 -4.47
CA ASN A 6 28.47 13.30 -5.72
C ASN A 6 29.51 12.20 -5.92
N ARG A 7 29.03 11.00 -6.23
CA ARG A 7 29.86 9.81 -6.42
C ARG A 7 30.47 9.86 -7.82
N THR A 8 31.75 10.22 -7.93
CA THR A 8 32.43 10.46 -9.22
C THR A 8 33.39 9.36 -9.64
N LYS A 9 33.76 8.44 -8.73
CA LYS A 9 34.73 7.38 -8.99
C LYS A 9 34.02 6.05 -9.23
N TRP A 10 34.51 5.31 -10.23
CA TRP A 10 33.98 4.01 -10.65
C TRP A 10 34.94 2.90 -10.19
N VAL A 11 34.36 1.78 -9.77
CA VAL A 11 35.10 0.55 -9.44
C VAL A 11 34.62 -0.53 -10.40
N HIS A 12 35.51 -0.96 -11.30
CA HIS A 12 35.22 -2.03 -12.26
C HIS A 12 35.80 -3.35 -11.75
N VAL A 13 34.96 -4.37 -11.65
CA VAL A 13 35.36 -5.74 -11.27
C VAL A 13 34.95 -6.66 -12.40
N ARG A 14 35.88 -7.50 -12.87
CA ARG A 14 35.55 -8.57 -13.80
C ARG A 14 35.08 -9.77 -13.00
N LEU A 15 33.95 -10.34 -13.41
CA LEU A 15 33.34 -11.51 -12.79
C LEU A 15 33.19 -12.58 -13.86
N THR A 16 33.40 -13.83 -13.45
CA THR A 16 32.93 -14.99 -14.20
C THR A 16 31.40 -15.08 -14.11
N GLU A 17 30.78 -15.84 -15.01
CA GLU A 17 29.32 -16.00 -15.03
C GLU A 17 28.79 -16.64 -13.73
N ALA A 18 29.54 -17.60 -13.17
CA ALA A 18 29.20 -18.24 -11.90
C ALA A 18 29.23 -17.24 -10.73
N GLU A 19 30.25 -16.38 -10.67
CA GLU A 19 30.36 -15.34 -9.64
C GLU A 19 29.25 -14.29 -9.78
N HIS A 20 28.91 -13.90 -11.01
CA HIS A 20 27.84 -12.96 -11.27
C HIS A 20 26.47 -13.52 -10.83
N LEU A 21 26.19 -14.80 -11.13
CA LEU A 21 24.96 -15.47 -10.70
C LEU A 21 24.89 -15.60 -9.16
N LEU A 22 26.01 -15.90 -8.50
CA LEU A 22 26.08 -15.97 -7.05
C LEU A 22 25.73 -14.61 -6.42
N ILE A 23 26.34 -13.53 -6.91
CA ILE A 23 26.12 -12.17 -6.40
C ILE A 23 24.68 -11.72 -6.67
N GLN A 24 24.11 -12.05 -7.84
CA GLN A 24 22.69 -11.79 -8.11
C GLN A 24 21.76 -12.56 -7.18
N LYS A 25 22.05 -13.83 -6.89
CA LYS A 25 21.25 -14.64 -5.98
C LYS A 25 21.27 -14.04 -4.56
N GLN A 26 22.44 -13.64 -4.10
CA GLN A 26 22.57 -12.97 -2.81
C GLN A 26 21.84 -11.61 -2.80
N PHE A 27 21.97 -10.80 -3.85
CA PHE A 27 21.24 -9.53 -4.00
C PHE A 27 19.72 -9.73 -3.87
N LYS A 28 19.15 -10.72 -4.57
CA LYS A 28 17.72 -11.04 -4.52
C LYS A 28 17.25 -11.48 -3.13
N SER A 29 18.15 -12.02 -2.31
CA SER A 29 17.85 -12.40 -0.92
C SER A 29 17.96 -11.24 0.08
N THR A 30 18.25 -10.02 -0.38
CA THR A 30 18.42 -8.84 0.49
C THR A 30 17.25 -7.86 0.35
N THR A 31 17.12 -6.93 1.29
CA THR A 31 16.12 -5.85 1.23
C THR A 31 16.49 -4.72 0.26
N GLU A 32 17.68 -4.76 -0.35
CA GLU A 32 18.19 -3.69 -1.21
C GLU A 32 17.46 -3.65 -2.57
N ARG A 33 16.98 -2.46 -2.95
CA ARG A 33 16.24 -2.26 -4.22
C ARG A 33 17.16 -2.05 -5.43
N GLN A 34 18.41 -1.68 -5.19
CA GLN A 34 19.37 -1.33 -6.25
C GLN A 34 20.65 -2.15 -6.11
N PHE A 35 21.03 -2.83 -7.19
CA PHE A 35 22.24 -3.65 -7.24
C PHE A 35 23.50 -2.85 -6.87
N SER A 36 23.62 -1.61 -7.36
CA SER A 36 24.76 -0.74 -7.07
C SER A 36 24.87 -0.37 -5.58
N ASN A 37 23.75 -0.23 -4.87
CA ASN A 37 23.77 0.04 -3.42
C ASN A 37 24.12 -1.21 -2.63
N TYR A 38 23.59 -2.36 -3.04
CA TYR A 38 23.93 -3.67 -2.47
C TYR A 38 25.43 -3.96 -2.57
N VAL A 39 26.00 -3.88 -3.78
CA VAL A 39 27.44 -4.10 -4.01
C VAL A 39 28.28 -3.11 -3.21
N ARG A 40 27.86 -1.84 -3.15
CA ARG A 40 28.54 -0.82 -2.34
C ARG A 40 28.52 -1.16 -0.86
N ASN A 41 27.38 -1.58 -0.32
CA ASN A 41 27.24 -1.88 1.10
C ASN A 41 28.12 -3.07 1.48
N ILE A 42 28.24 -4.08 0.62
CA ILE A 42 29.18 -5.19 0.81
C ILE A 42 30.64 -4.69 0.80
N ILE A 43 31.05 -3.94 -0.22
CA ILE A 43 32.44 -3.44 -0.35
C ILE A 43 32.81 -2.53 0.83
N LEU A 44 31.87 -1.72 1.32
CA LEU A 44 32.07 -0.82 2.45
C LEU A 44 31.81 -1.48 3.81
N LYS A 45 31.62 -2.82 3.86
CA LYS A 45 31.32 -3.60 5.08
C LYS A 45 30.16 -3.03 5.90
N LYS A 46 29.17 -2.44 5.23
CA LYS A 46 27.93 -2.00 5.86
C LYS A 46 27.00 -3.20 6.02
N PRO A 47 26.21 -3.25 7.11
CA PRO A 47 25.26 -4.34 7.30
C PRO A 47 24.26 -4.37 6.16
N VAL A 48 24.18 -5.51 5.47
CA VAL A 48 23.15 -5.79 4.47
C VAL A 48 22.20 -6.80 5.10
N TYR A 49 20.95 -6.40 5.27
CA TYR A 49 19.94 -7.25 5.89
C TYR A 49 19.41 -8.24 4.85
N ALA A 50 19.39 -9.52 5.22
CA ALA A 50 18.64 -10.53 4.48
C ALA A 50 17.17 -10.12 4.48
N GLY A 51 16.63 -9.90 3.28
CA GLY A 51 15.24 -9.57 3.08
C GLY A 51 14.43 -10.83 3.28
N VAL A 52 13.97 -11.05 4.52
CA VAL A 52 12.77 -11.86 4.73
C VAL A 52 11.61 -11.02 4.21
N VAL A 53 11.45 -10.98 2.89
CA VAL A 53 10.22 -10.51 2.27
C VAL A 53 9.17 -11.52 2.68
N ASN A 54 8.47 -11.23 3.76
CA ASN A 54 7.42 -12.12 4.23
C ASN A 54 6.29 -12.05 3.20
N GLN A 55 6.25 -13.02 2.30
CA GLN A 55 5.29 -13.10 1.21
C GLN A 55 3.86 -13.04 1.74
N SER A 56 3.59 -13.69 2.89
CA SER A 56 2.28 -13.61 3.55
C SER A 56 1.86 -12.18 3.90
N LEU A 57 2.80 -11.30 4.27
CA LEU A 57 2.52 -9.90 4.56
C LEU A 57 2.21 -9.08 3.31
N LYS A 58 2.85 -9.39 2.17
CA LYS A 58 2.51 -8.77 0.89
C LYS A 58 1.13 -9.20 0.40
N ASP A 59 0.80 -10.47 0.59
CA ASP A 59 -0.51 -11.01 0.20
C ASP A 59 -1.63 -10.38 1.06
N ILE A 60 -1.41 -10.25 2.38
CA ILE A 60 -2.32 -9.53 3.29
C ILE A 60 -2.49 -8.06 2.86
N MET A 61 -1.39 -7.38 2.48
CA MET A 61 -1.48 -5.99 1.99
C MET A 61 -2.29 -5.86 0.71
N ALA A 62 -2.13 -6.80 -0.22
CA ALA A 62 -2.89 -6.81 -1.47
C ALA A 62 -4.39 -6.98 -1.18
N GLU A 63 -4.75 -7.90 -0.29
CA GLU A 63 -6.13 -8.13 0.14
C GLU A 63 -6.73 -6.88 0.81
N LEU A 64 -5.99 -6.24 1.71
CA LEU A 64 -6.41 -4.97 2.35
C LEU A 64 -6.63 -3.84 1.34
N PHE A 65 -5.85 -3.80 0.25
CA PHE A 65 -5.98 -2.79 -0.79
C PHE A 65 -7.25 -3.00 -1.63
N GLU A 66 -7.56 -4.24 -1.98
CA GLU A 66 -8.80 -4.59 -2.68
C GLU A 66 -10.03 -4.33 -1.79
N MET A 67 -10.00 -4.72 -0.51
CA MET A 67 -11.09 -4.39 0.42
C MET A 67 -11.38 -2.89 0.48
N ARG A 68 -10.35 -2.05 0.50
CA ARG A 68 -10.51 -0.59 0.48
C ARG A 68 -11.21 -0.10 -0.80
N LYS A 69 -10.91 -0.71 -1.94
CA LYS A 69 -11.52 -0.38 -3.24
C LYS A 69 -13.00 -0.78 -3.26
N ASP A 70 -13.32 -1.98 -2.77
CA ASP A 70 -14.69 -2.47 -2.67
C ASP A 70 -15.54 -1.58 -1.76
N PHE A 71 -14.98 -1.15 -0.61
CA PHE A 71 -15.67 -0.20 0.27
C PHE A 71 -15.97 1.13 -0.43
N ASN A 72 -15.01 1.71 -1.17
CA ASN A 72 -15.30 2.93 -1.93
C ASN A 72 -16.43 2.72 -2.95
N GLY A 73 -16.50 1.55 -3.57
CA GLY A 73 -17.59 1.18 -4.48
C GLY A 73 -18.95 1.13 -3.79
N ILE A 74 -19.04 0.47 -2.63
CA ILE A 74 -20.27 0.38 -1.82
C ILE A 74 -20.74 1.78 -1.41
N ALA A 75 -19.83 2.65 -0.95
CA ALA A 75 -20.16 4.01 -0.53
C ALA A 75 -20.73 4.84 -1.69
N ASN A 76 -20.14 4.71 -2.88
CA ASN A 76 -20.61 5.38 -4.08
C ASN A 76 -21.99 4.87 -4.54
N ASN A 77 -22.22 3.55 -4.53
CA ASN A 77 -23.50 2.98 -4.91
C ASN A 77 -24.62 3.45 -3.96
N LEU A 78 -24.34 3.47 -2.66
CA LEU A 78 -25.28 3.96 -1.66
C LEU A 78 -25.59 5.45 -1.84
N ASN A 79 -24.61 6.26 -2.23
CA ASN A 79 -24.82 7.67 -2.60
C ASN A 79 -25.75 7.82 -3.81
N GLN A 80 -25.61 6.96 -4.83
CA GLN A 80 -26.47 7.00 -6.01
C GLN A 80 -27.92 6.60 -5.70
N VAL A 81 -28.12 5.55 -4.90
CA VAL A 81 -29.45 5.08 -4.49
C VAL A 81 -30.20 6.18 -3.73
N VAL A 82 -29.53 6.86 -2.79
CA VAL A 82 -30.11 8.00 -2.07
C VAL A 82 -30.52 9.11 -3.03
N HIS A 83 -29.65 9.47 -3.97
CA HIS A 83 -29.97 10.50 -4.96
C HIS A 83 -31.23 10.16 -5.77
N LYS A 84 -31.39 8.89 -6.18
CA LYS A 84 -32.58 8.42 -6.90
C LYS A 84 -33.83 8.42 -6.02
N LEU A 85 -33.69 8.09 -4.74
CA LEU A 85 -34.80 8.08 -3.80
C LEU A 85 -35.32 9.50 -3.52
N HIS A 86 -34.43 10.49 -3.42
CA HIS A 86 -34.80 11.90 -3.25
C HIS A 86 -35.54 12.48 -4.46
N THR A 87 -35.34 11.91 -5.65
CA THR A 87 -36.04 12.33 -6.87
C THR A 87 -37.43 11.69 -7.05
N LEU A 88 -37.82 10.71 -6.22
CA LEU A 88 -39.12 10.03 -6.28
C LEU A 88 -40.11 10.69 -5.31
N ASP A 89 -40.64 11.85 -5.69
CA ASP A 89 -41.48 12.70 -4.83
C ASP A 89 -42.98 12.42 -4.99
N ARG A 90 -43.53 11.36 -4.38
CA ARG A 90 -45.02 11.17 -4.35
C ARG A 90 -45.71 10.62 -3.09
N HIS A 91 -45.06 10.11 -2.04
CA HIS A 91 -45.80 9.58 -0.87
C HIS A 91 -45.19 9.94 0.50
N GLN A 92 -46.06 10.32 1.46
CA GLN A 92 -45.70 10.72 2.82
C GLN A 92 -44.99 9.61 3.62
N GLU A 93 -45.33 8.33 3.39
CA GLU A 93 -44.65 7.19 4.03
C GLU A 93 -43.20 7.01 3.56
N ILE A 94 -42.89 7.39 2.32
CA ILE A 94 -41.52 7.31 1.76
C ILE A 94 -40.59 8.29 2.50
N LYS A 95 -41.11 9.42 2.99
CA LYS A 95 -40.30 10.42 3.72
C LYS A 95 -39.81 9.91 5.09
N ALA A 96 -40.63 9.14 5.81
CA ALA A 96 -40.22 8.55 7.09
C ALA A 96 -39.18 7.44 6.90
N TRP A 97 -39.38 6.58 5.89
CA TRP A 97 -38.39 5.56 5.50
C TRP A 97 -37.10 6.16 4.98
N LEU A 98 -37.17 7.28 4.25
CA LEU A 98 -36.01 8.07 3.81
C LEU A 98 -35.17 8.56 4.99
N LEU A 99 -35.81 9.11 6.02
CA LEU A 99 -35.12 9.63 7.19
C LEU A 99 -34.36 8.54 7.94
N LEU A 100 -35.00 7.37 8.15
CA LEU A 100 -34.35 6.21 8.76
C LEU A 100 -33.19 5.69 7.89
N PHE A 101 -33.41 5.59 6.57
CA PHE A 101 -32.37 5.17 5.63
C PHE A 101 -31.18 6.14 5.60
N GLU A 102 -31.41 7.46 5.72
CA GLU A 102 -30.33 8.45 5.82
C GLU A 102 -29.50 8.30 7.10
N ILE A 103 -30.14 7.97 8.22
CA ILE A 103 -29.45 7.73 9.50
C ILE A 103 -28.58 6.48 9.40
N ASP A 104 -29.15 5.37 8.92
CA ASP A 104 -28.45 4.10 8.77
C ASP A 104 -27.30 4.22 7.76
N LYS A 105 -27.52 4.95 6.67
CA LYS A 105 -26.49 5.31 5.71
C LYS A 105 -25.32 6.04 6.35
N LYS A 106 -25.59 7.08 7.15
CA LYS A 106 -24.52 7.84 7.81
C LYS A 106 -23.73 6.96 8.77
N SER A 107 -24.40 6.05 9.48
CA SER A 107 -23.76 5.08 10.36
C SER A 107 -22.86 4.11 9.59
N LEU A 108 -23.35 3.60 8.44
CA LEU A 108 -22.60 2.71 7.57
C LEU A 108 -21.38 3.44 6.95
N GLN A 109 -21.56 4.64 6.41
CA GLN A 109 -20.48 5.45 5.85
C GLN A 109 -19.41 5.77 6.88
N LYS A 110 -19.80 6.07 8.12
CA LYS A 110 -18.84 6.30 9.21
C LYS A 110 -18.04 5.03 9.51
N SER A 111 -18.71 3.89 9.65
CA SER A 111 -18.04 2.59 9.87
C SER A 111 -17.06 2.24 8.75
N MET A 112 -17.42 2.57 7.50
CA MET A 112 -16.56 2.37 6.34
C MET A 112 -15.35 3.30 6.34
N GLU A 113 -15.52 4.57 6.72
CA GLU A 113 -14.40 5.52 6.85
C GLU A 113 -13.45 5.11 7.97
N ASP A 114 -13.97 4.67 9.12
CA ASP A 114 -13.18 4.16 10.24
C ASP A 114 -12.35 2.92 9.82
N MET A 115 -12.95 2.00 9.05
CA MET A 115 -12.25 0.86 8.46
C MET A 115 -11.17 1.31 7.46
N ARG A 116 -11.47 2.27 6.57
CA ARG A 116 -10.49 2.82 5.62
C ARG A 116 -9.29 3.43 6.34
N VAL A 117 -9.52 4.18 7.42
CA VAL A 117 -8.46 4.77 8.25
C VAL A 117 -7.62 3.69 8.90
N TYR A 118 -8.24 2.63 9.43
CA TYR A 118 -7.54 1.49 10.01
C TYR A 118 -6.65 0.76 8.99
N ILE A 119 -7.17 0.50 7.79
CA ILE A 119 -6.43 -0.13 6.68
C ILE A 119 -5.22 0.73 6.32
N ASN A 120 -5.40 2.04 6.11
CA ASN A 120 -4.29 2.94 5.75
C ASN A 120 -3.23 3.02 6.85
N LYS A 121 -3.63 3.15 8.12
CA LYS A 121 -2.70 3.18 9.26
C LYS A 121 -1.90 1.89 9.38
N THR A 122 -2.53 0.76 9.06
CA THR A 122 -1.87 -0.55 9.06
C THR A 122 -0.87 -0.62 7.90
N ALA A 123 -1.28 -0.24 6.68
CA ALA A 123 -0.41 -0.18 5.51
C ALA A 123 0.83 0.72 5.74
N ASP A 124 0.65 1.91 6.32
CA ASP A 124 1.73 2.86 6.58
C ASP A 124 2.76 2.33 7.58
N LYS A 125 2.30 1.75 8.70
CA LYS A 125 3.19 1.15 9.71
C LYS A 125 4.05 0.03 9.13
N TRP A 126 3.48 -0.75 8.21
CA TRP A 126 4.19 -1.85 7.58
C TRP A 126 5.14 -1.40 6.47
N LEU A 127 4.83 -0.33 5.72
CA LEU A 127 5.76 0.23 4.72
C LEU A 127 6.97 0.95 5.33
N GLN A 128 6.89 1.31 6.62
CA GLN A 128 7.96 1.92 7.40
C GLN A 128 8.85 0.91 8.16
N SER A 129 8.47 -0.38 8.16
CA SER A 129 9.23 -1.49 8.77
C SER A 129 10.10 -2.19 7.73
#